data_AF-A0A101GEN4-F1
#
_entry.id   AF-A0A101GEN4-F1
#
_cell.length_a   1.000
_cell.length_b   1.000
_cell.length_c   1.000
_cell.angle_alpha   90.00
_cell.angle_beta   90.00
_cell.angle_gamma   90.00
#
_symmetry.space_group_name_H-M   'P 1'
#
loop_
_entity.id
_entity.type
_entity.pdbx_description
1 polymer ?
#
loop_
_entity_poly.entity_id
_entity_poly.type
_entity_poly.pdbx_seq_one_letter_code
_entity_poly.pdbx_strand_id
1 'polypeptide(L)'
;MLVSLYTSRVILNTLGVEDYGIYNVVGGVVSMFAFFNSAMSSATQRFLSYEIGRGDFVQLRKTFNATQIIHIGIAILIFILAETVGLWFVKTYLVIPPERLEAAIWVYHFSVLSFMVSIIQVPYNATIIAHERMNVYAYVSIIEVTLKLLIVFLLTWITFDKLKLYGILYFCVVFIIAVIYRIYTRRNFQETKFEVVKDKKLYKTLISYSGWNLFGNIAAVAKGQGVNILLNIFYGPIVNAARGIAMQVQAAVNSFVSNFQMAVNPQII
;
A
#
# COMPACT_ATOMS: atom_id res chain seq x y z
N MET A 1 13.67 -3.39 -6.39
CA MET A 1 13.65 -2.42 -7.51
C MET A 1 13.88 -3.09 -8.87
N LEU A 2 14.99 -3.80 -9.09
CA LEU A 2 15.26 -4.50 -10.37
C LEU A 2 14.14 -5.45 -10.81
N VAL A 3 13.61 -6.25 -9.88
CA VAL A 3 12.50 -7.16 -10.18
C VAL A 3 11.21 -6.40 -10.55
N SER A 4 10.98 -5.22 -9.98
CA SER A 4 9.80 -4.39 -10.32
C SER A 4 9.88 -3.85 -11.75
N LEU A 5 11.06 -3.36 -12.17
CA LEU A 5 11.30 -2.90 -13.54
C LEU A 5 11.15 -4.03 -14.55
N TYR A 6 11.70 -5.21 -14.24
CA TYR A 6 11.52 -6.39 -15.07
C TYR A 6 10.05 -6.79 -15.17
N THR A 7 9.35 -6.89 -14.03
CA THR A 7 7.93 -7.29 -13.98
C THR A 7 7.05 -6.32 -14.76
N SER A 8 7.26 -5.01 -14.64
CA SER A 8 6.53 -3.99 -15.41
C SER A 8 6.70 -4.17 -16.92
N ARG A 9 7.92 -4.43 -17.39
CA ARG A 9 8.18 -4.71 -18.81
C ARG A 9 7.46 -5.97 -19.31
N VAL A 10 7.50 -7.05 -18.54
CA VAL A 10 6.86 -8.31 -18.97
C VAL A 10 5.34 -8.21 -18.91
N ILE A 11 4.77 -7.52 -17.91
CA ILE A 11 3.33 -7.24 -17.84
C ILE A 11 2.88 -6.42 -19.06
N LEU A 12 3.61 -5.35 -19.42
CA LEU A 12 3.32 -4.53 -20.61
C LEU A 12 3.31 -5.39 -21.89
N ASN A 13 4.30 -6.29 -22.05
CA ASN A 13 4.36 -7.18 -23.20
C ASN A 13 3.22 -8.21 -23.22
N THR A 14 2.72 -8.64 -22.05
CA THR A 14 1.73 -9.73 -21.95
C THR A 14 0.29 -9.22 -22.08
N LEU A 15 0.00 -8.08 -21.45
CA LEU A 15 -1.30 -7.39 -21.51
C LEU A 15 -1.45 -6.58 -22.80
N GLY A 16 -0.35 -6.05 -23.33
CA GLY A 16 -0.38 -5.05 -24.39
C GLY A 16 -0.57 -3.64 -23.84
N VAL A 17 -0.32 -2.65 -24.70
CA VAL A 17 -0.27 -1.23 -24.32
C VAL A 17 -1.63 -0.73 -23.78
N GLU A 18 -2.72 -1.18 -24.39
CA GLU A 18 -4.09 -0.77 -24.03
C GLU A 18 -4.49 -1.28 -22.64
N ASP A 19 -4.45 -2.59 -22.41
CA ASP A 19 -4.82 -3.20 -21.12
C ASP A 19 -3.87 -2.76 -19.99
N TYR A 20 -2.58 -2.58 -20.28
CA TYR A 20 -1.64 -2.00 -19.32
C TYR A 20 -1.96 -0.54 -18.98
N GLY A 21 -2.38 0.25 -19.98
CA GLY A 21 -2.85 1.61 -19.78
C GLY A 21 -4.08 1.66 -18.87
N ILE A 22 -5.09 0.84 -19.17
CA ILE A 22 -6.31 0.72 -18.36
C ILE A 22 -5.97 0.33 -16.92
N TYR A 23 -5.13 -0.69 -16.72
CA TYR A 23 -4.69 -1.11 -15.38
C TYR A 23 -4.04 0.03 -14.60
N ASN A 24 -3.12 0.78 -15.23
CA ASN A 24 -2.42 1.88 -14.55
C ASN A 24 -3.36 3.04 -14.19
N VAL A 25 -4.27 3.42 -15.10
CA VAL A 25 -5.18 4.53 -14.85
C VAL A 25 -6.19 4.15 -13.74
N VAL A 26 -6.76 2.95 -13.81
CA VAL A 26 -7.71 2.44 -12.82
C VAL A 26 -7.04 2.23 -11.46
N GLY A 27 -5.87 1.58 -11.44
CA GLY A 27 -5.06 1.41 -10.23
C GLY A 27 -4.57 2.75 -9.66
N GLY A 28 -4.34 3.73 -10.53
CA GLY A 28 -3.99 5.10 -10.19
C GLY A 28 -5.05 5.76 -9.31
N VAL A 29 -6.33 5.61 -9.63
CA VAL A 29 -7.46 6.12 -8.81
C VAL A 29 -7.41 5.55 -7.39
N VAL A 30 -7.16 4.25 -7.24
CA VAL A 30 -7.06 3.61 -5.92
C VAL A 30 -5.79 4.05 -5.18
N SER A 31 -4.68 4.21 -5.91
CA SER A 31 -3.41 4.68 -5.34
C SER A 31 -3.48 6.09 -4.76
N MET A 32 -4.45 6.91 -5.19
CA MET A 32 -4.69 8.23 -4.59
C MET A 32 -5.05 8.14 -3.11
N PHE A 33 -5.56 7.00 -2.62
CA PHE A 33 -5.82 6.80 -1.19
C PHE A 33 -4.58 6.30 -0.42
N ALA A 34 -3.46 6.01 -1.08
CA ALA A 34 -2.27 5.41 -0.47
C ALA A 34 -1.60 6.30 0.60
N PHE A 35 -1.84 7.62 0.59
CA PHE A 35 -1.31 8.53 1.62
C PHE A 35 -1.80 8.18 3.03
N PHE A 36 -3.02 7.62 3.15
CA PHE A 36 -3.53 7.10 4.42
C PHE A 36 -2.62 5.98 4.95
N ASN A 37 -2.25 5.03 4.08
CA ASN A 37 -1.48 3.86 4.46
C ASN A 37 -0.07 4.24 4.99
N SER A 38 0.63 5.13 4.27
CA SER A 38 1.99 5.56 4.65
C SER A 38 2.05 6.23 6.02
N ALA A 39 1.15 7.20 6.28
CA ALA A 39 1.14 7.96 7.52
C ALA A 39 0.86 7.07 8.75
N MET A 40 -0.05 6.10 8.58
CA MET A 40 -0.46 5.21 9.67
C MET A 40 0.55 4.11 9.97
N SER A 41 1.25 3.59 8.96
CA SER A 41 2.28 2.56 9.16
C SER A 41 3.40 3.06 10.06
N SER A 42 3.89 4.29 9.82
CA SER A 42 4.94 4.91 10.64
C SER A 42 4.47 5.13 12.09
N ALA A 43 3.24 5.64 12.26
CA ALA A 43 2.66 5.85 13.58
C ALA A 43 2.52 4.54 14.36
N THR A 44 1.96 3.51 13.72
CA THR A 44 1.70 2.21 14.34
C THR A 44 2.99 1.55 14.79
N GLN A 45 4.03 1.54 13.93
CA GLN A 45 5.35 1.00 14.28
C GLN A 45 5.91 1.72 15.52
N ARG A 46 5.89 3.06 15.55
CA ARG A 46 6.41 3.84 16.67
C ARG A 46 5.72 3.51 18.00
N PHE A 47 4.39 3.49 18.03
CA PHE A 47 3.65 3.20 19.26
C PHE A 47 3.88 1.76 19.74
N LEU A 48 3.99 0.80 18.82
CA LEU A 48 4.29 -0.58 19.20
C LEU A 48 5.71 -0.73 19.73
N SER A 49 6.73 -0.18 19.05
CA SER A 49 8.13 -0.18 19.52
C SER A 49 8.27 0.45 20.90
N TYR A 50 7.60 1.58 21.13
CA TYR A 50 7.65 2.26 22.43
C TYR A 50 7.09 1.41 23.58
N GLU A 51 5.93 0.76 23.39
CA GLU A 51 5.35 -0.09 24.45
C GLU A 51 6.13 -1.39 24.65
N ILE A 52 6.76 -1.94 23.59
CA ILE A 52 7.71 -3.06 23.70
C ILE A 52 8.92 -2.64 24.56
N GLY A 53 9.50 -1.48 24.28
CA GLY A 53 10.64 -0.94 25.05
C GLY A 53 10.32 -0.66 26.51
N ARG A 54 9.06 -0.34 26.84
CA ARG A 54 8.58 -0.19 28.22
C ARG A 54 8.32 -1.52 28.95
N GLY A 55 8.19 -2.63 28.22
CA GLY A 55 7.84 -3.94 28.78
C GLY A 55 6.39 -4.08 29.28
N ASP A 56 5.51 -3.12 28.96
CA ASP A 56 4.09 -3.18 29.35
C ASP A 56 3.26 -3.94 28.30
N PHE A 57 3.23 -5.26 28.43
CA PHE A 57 2.51 -6.14 27.50
C PHE A 57 0.99 -5.93 27.48
N VAL A 58 0.41 -5.41 28.57
CA VAL A 58 -1.03 -5.10 28.62
C VAL A 58 -1.32 -3.88 27.77
N GLN A 59 -0.50 -2.83 27.90
CA GLN A 59 -0.62 -1.63 27.09
C GLN A 59 -0.27 -1.91 25.62
N LEU A 60 0.75 -2.72 25.34
CA LEU A 60 1.10 -3.16 23.98
C LEU A 60 -0.09 -3.84 23.30
N ARG A 61 -0.77 -4.76 23.99
CA ARG A 61 -1.99 -5.42 23.47
C ARG A 61 -3.12 -4.45 23.21
N LYS A 62 -3.35 -3.47 24.08
CA LYS A 62 -4.34 -2.41 23.85
C LYS A 62 -3.97 -1.56 22.63
N THR A 63 -2.70 -1.19 22.49
CA THR A 63 -2.19 -0.40 21.37
C THR A 63 -2.34 -1.14 20.04
N PHE A 64 -1.96 -2.42 19.98
CA PHE A 64 -2.15 -3.25 18.80
C PHE A 64 -3.63 -3.35 18.40
N ASN A 65 -4.51 -3.63 19.36
CA ASN A 65 -5.93 -3.78 19.07
C ASN A 65 -6.61 -2.47 18.68
N ALA A 66 -6.28 -1.36 19.36
CA ALA A 66 -6.78 -0.05 19.00
C ALA A 66 -6.32 0.38 17.59
N THR A 67 -5.04 0.15 17.26
CA THR A 67 -4.53 0.42 15.90
C THR A 67 -5.21 -0.48 14.86
N GLN A 68 -5.43 -1.76 15.14
CA GLN A 68 -6.16 -2.67 14.26
C GLN A 68 -7.59 -2.19 13.99
N ILE A 69 -8.31 -1.73 15.02
CA ILE A 69 -9.66 -1.19 14.88
C ILE A 69 -9.67 0.10 14.05
N ILE A 70 -8.71 0.99 14.26
CA ILE A 70 -8.56 2.22 13.46
C ILE A 70 -8.36 1.88 11.97
N HIS A 71 -7.46 0.92 11.66
CA HIS A 71 -7.20 0.51 10.28
C HIS A 71 -8.41 -0.14 9.62
N ILE A 72 -9.18 -0.95 10.35
CA ILE A 72 -10.45 -1.51 9.87
C ILE A 72 -11.46 -0.39 9.56
N GLY A 73 -11.62 0.58 10.46
CA GLY A 73 -12.50 1.73 10.25
C GLY A 73 -12.11 2.55 9.02
N ILE A 74 -10.82 2.75 8.80
CA ILE A 74 -10.30 3.49 7.63
C ILE A 74 -10.46 2.68 6.34
N ALA A 75 -10.25 1.37 6.36
CA ALA A 75 -10.51 0.50 5.21
C ALA A 75 -12.00 0.55 4.81
N ILE A 76 -12.93 0.57 5.76
CA ILE A 76 -14.36 0.73 5.50
C ILE A 76 -14.66 2.12 4.91
N LEU A 77 -14.10 3.19 5.49
CA LEU A 77 -14.27 4.55 4.97
C LEU A 77 -13.81 4.65 3.51
N ILE A 78 -12.64 4.07 3.21
CA ILE A 78 -12.07 4.07 1.86
C ILE A 78 -12.92 3.23 0.91
N PHE A 79 -13.46 2.10 1.35
CA PHE A 79 -14.38 1.30 0.55
C PHE A 79 -15.61 2.12 0.14
N ILE A 80 -16.22 2.85 1.08
CA ILE A 80 -17.37 3.71 0.80
C ILE A 80 -16.99 4.81 -0.21
N LEU A 81 -15.86 5.49 -0.01
CA LEU A 81 -15.40 6.55 -0.92
C LEU A 81 -15.04 6.02 -2.31
N ALA A 82 -14.42 4.84 -2.38
CA ALA A 82 -14.05 4.20 -3.62
C ALA A 82 -15.28 3.72 -4.41
N GLU A 83 -16.26 3.09 -3.76
CA GLU A 83 -17.47 2.61 -4.45
C GLU A 83 -18.41 3.75 -4.87
N THR A 84 -18.36 4.90 -4.19
CA THR A 84 -19.19 6.07 -4.52
C THR A 84 -18.46 7.00 -5.50
N VAL A 85 -17.53 7.80 -5.00
CA VAL A 85 -16.84 8.85 -5.76
C VAL A 85 -15.85 8.24 -6.76
N GLY A 86 -15.10 7.22 -6.33
CA GLY A 86 -14.09 6.60 -7.19
C GLY A 86 -14.69 5.86 -8.38
N LEU A 87 -15.74 5.07 -8.18
CA LEU A 87 -16.43 4.36 -9.26
C LEU A 87 -17.13 5.33 -10.23
N TRP A 88 -17.73 6.40 -9.69
CA TRP A 88 -18.29 7.48 -10.51
C TRP A 88 -17.21 8.16 -11.37
N PHE A 89 -16.04 8.43 -10.79
CA PHE A 89 -14.90 9.01 -11.50
C PHE A 89 -14.41 8.09 -12.63
N VAL A 90 -14.26 6.79 -12.33
CA VAL A 90 -13.84 5.77 -13.32
C VAL A 90 -14.81 5.68 -14.49
N LYS A 91 -16.12 5.67 -14.25
CA LYS A 91 -17.13 5.54 -15.31
C LYS A 91 -17.33 6.80 -16.15
N THR A 92 -17.10 7.98 -15.57
CA THR A 92 -17.49 9.26 -16.19
C THR A 92 -16.31 10.00 -16.81
N TYR A 93 -15.13 9.98 -16.19
CA TYR A 93 -13.99 10.79 -16.60
C TYR A 93 -12.86 10.01 -17.24
N LEU A 94 -12.81 8.69 -17.08
CA LEU A 94 -11.80 7.88 -17.75
C LEU A 94 -12.26 7.52 -19.15
N VAL A 95 -11.39 7.79 -20.13
CA VAL A 95 -11.58 7.38 -21.52
C VAL A 95 -11.19 5.91 -21.62
N ILE A 96 -12.17 5.02 -21.47
CA ILE A 96 -11.99 3.56 -21.57
C ILE A 96 -12.80 3.07 -22.77
N PRO A 97 -12.20 2.30 -23.69
CA PRO A 97 -12.92 1.69 -24.80
C PRO A 97 -14.14 0.89 -24.31
N PRO A 98 -15.32 1.01 -24.94
CA PRO A 98 -16.55 0.38 -24.45
C PRO A 98 -16.42 -1.13 -24.23
N GLU A 99 -15.64 -1.78 -25.09
CA GLU A 99 -15.35 -3.23 -25.05
C GLU A 99 -14.55 -3.64 -23.80
N ARG A 100 -13.77 -2.72 -23.22
CA ARG A 100 -12.91 -2.97 -22.05
C ARG A 100 -13.45 -2.37 -20.75
N LEU A 101 -14.56 -1.65 -20.79
CA LEU A 101 -15.14 -1.01 -19.60
C LEU A 101 -15.46 -2.03 -18.50
N GLU A 102 -16.00 -3.20 -18.86
CA GLU A 102 -16.28 -4.26 -17.90
C GLU A 102 -14.99 -4.78 -17.24
N ALA A 103 -13.95 -5.05 -18.03
CA ALA A 103 -12.65 -5.50 -17.51
C ALA A 103 -11.98 -4.45 -16.62
N ALA A 104 -12.11 -3.16 -16.96
CA ALA A 104 -11.64 -2.05 -16.15
C ALA A 104 -12.33 -1.97 -14.78
N ILE A 105 -13.66 -2.16 -14.74
CA ILE A 105 -14.45 -2.18 -13.50
C ILE A 105 -14.04 -3.39 -12.62
N TRP A 106 -13.80 -4.56 -13.22
CA TRP A 106 -13.26 -5.72 -12.52
C TRP A 106 -11.93 -5.38 -11.84
N VAL A 107 -10.98 -4.84 -12.58
CA VAL A 107 -9.68 -4.41 -12.06
C VAL A 107 -9.84 -3.37 -10.96
N TYR A 108 -10.78 -2.44 -11.10
CA TYR A 108 -11.07 -1.43 -10.10
C TYR A 108 -11.46 -2.05 -8.76
N HIS A 109 -12.48 -2.92 -8.73
CA HIS A 109 -12.93 -3.57 -7.50
C HIS A 109 -11.84 -4.43 -6.86
N PHE A 110 -11.07 -5.20 -7.64
CA PHE A 110 -9.95 -5.98 -7.10
C PHE A 110 -8.82 -5.09 -6.57
N SER A 111 -8.61 -3.92 -7.17
CA SER A 111 -7.64 -2.93 -6.66
C SER A 111 -8.11 -2.34 -5.33
N VAL A 112 -9.39 -1.99 -5.20
CA VAL A 112 -9.99 -1.50 -3.95
C VAL A 112 -9.87 -2.57 -2.85
N LEU A 113 -10.25 -3.82 -3.14
CA LEU A 113 -10.13 -4.94 -2.20
C LEU A 113 -8.67 -5.18 -1.78
N SER A 114 -7.74 -5.18 -2.74
CA SER A 114 -6.30 -5.32 -2.45
C SER A 114 -5.82 -4.21 -1.51
N PHE A 115 -6.28 -2.98 -1.74
CA PHE A 115 -5.91 -1.84 -0.92
C PHE A 115 -6.49 -1.93 0.49
N MET A 116 -7.75 -2.37 0.65
CA MET A 116 -8.34 -2.64 1.96
C MET A 116 -7.55 -3.67 2.75
N VAL A 117 -7.18 -4.79 2.10
CA VAL A 117 -6.35 -5.84 2.73
C VAL A 117 -5.00 -5.27 3.16
N SER A 118 -4.36 -4.47 2.30
CA SER A 118 -3.08 -3.81 2.61
C SER A 118 -3.17 -2.92 3.85
N ILE A 119 -4.24 -2.12 4.00
CA ILE A 119 -4.45 -1.27 5.19
C ILE A 119 -4.65 -2.12 6.45
N ILE A 120 -5.49 -3.15 6.37
CA ILE A 120 -5.78 -4.04 7.52
C ILE A 120 -4.54 -4.82 7.96
N GLN A 121 -3.58 -5.01 7.05
CA GLN A 121 -2.32 -5.72 7.29
C GLN A 121 -1.25 -4.85 8.00
N VAL A 122 -1.37 -3.52 7.95
CA VAL A 122 -0.36 -2.60 8.50
C VAL A 122 0.03 -2.90 9.94
N PRO A 123 -0.89 -3.12 10.90
CA PRO A 123 -0.51 -3.37 12.29
C PRO A 123 0.28 -4.66 12.47
N TYR A 124 -0.01 -5.69 11.67
CA TYR A 124 0.72 -6.95 11.69
C TYR A 124 2.15 -6.79 11.20
N ASN A 125 2.34 -6.03 10.11
CA ASN A 125 3.67 -5.71 9.60
C ASN A 125 4.47 -4.88 10.62
N ALA A 126 3.84 -3.84 11.18
CA ALA A 126 4.42 -3.01 12.22
C ALA A 126 4.85 -3.81 13.45
N THR A 127 4.07 -4.82 13.87
CA THR A 127 4.42 -5.67 15.02
C THR A 127 5.67 -6.53 14.76
N ILE A 128 5.81 -7.07 13.55
CA ILE A 128 7.00 -7.85 13.15
C ILE A 128 8.25 -6.98 13.17
N ILE A 129 8.14 -5.78 12.61
CA ILE A 129 9.25 -4.82 12.57
C ILE A 129 9.59 -4.36 14.00
N ALA A 130 8.60 -4.08 14.83
CA ALA A 130 8.80 -3.62 16.20
C ALA A 130 9.44 -4.70 17.10
N HIS A 131 9.22 -5.98 16.80
CA HIS A 131 9.91 -7.13 17.43
C HIS A 131 11.23 -7.52 16.73
N GLU A 132 11.72 -6.70 15.81
CA GLU A 132 12.97 -6.92 15.07
C GLU A 132 13.02 -8.27 14.33
N ARG A 133 11.87 -8.86 13.99
CA ARG A 133 11.80 -10.14 13.25
C ARG A 133 12.01 -9.92 11.75
N MET A 134 13.10 -9.24 11.39
CA MET A 134 13.39 -8.85 10.00
C MET A 134 13.65 -10.03 9.07
N ASN A 135 14.11 -11.17 9.59
CA ASN A 135 14.20 -12.40 8.80
C ASN A 135 12.86 -12.78 8.19
N VAL A 136 11.77 -12.67 8.97
CA VAL A 136 10.42 -13.03 8.50
C VAL A 136 9.90 -12.00 7.52
N TYR A 137 10.16 -10.72 7.77
CA TYR A 137 9.86 -9.66 6.80
C TYR A 137 10.54 -9.96 5.45
N ALA A 138 11.83 -10.28 5.45
CA ALA A 138 12.59 -10.60 4.24
C ALA A 138 12.06 -11.83 3.49
N TYR A 139 11.81 -12.95 4.20
CA TYR A 139 11.27 -14.16 3.56
C TYR A 139 9.90 -13.92 2.93
N VAL A 140 9.00 -13.20 3.62
CA VAL A 140 7.67 -12.89 3.09
C VAL A 140 7.76 -11.94 1.88
N SER A 141 8.67 -10.97 1.89
CA SER A 141 8.92 -10.12 0.71
C SER A 141 9.45 -10.91 -0.49
N ILE A 142 10.31 -11.91 -0.28
CA ILE A 142 10.78 -12.81 -1.36
C ILE A 142 9.61 -13.61 -1.92
N ILE A 143 8.74 -14.16 -1.06
CA ILE A 143 7.53 -14.88 -1.48
C ILE A 143 6.62 -13.96 -2.28
N GLU A 144 6.39 -12.72 -1.83
CA GLU A 144 5.55 -11.74 -2.53
C GLU A 144 6.06 -11.47 -3.95
N VAL A 145 7.37 -11.21 -4.09
CA VAL A 145 7.99 -10.95 -5.38
C VAL A 145 7.93 -12.18 -6.29
N THR A 146 8.16 -13.37 -5.73
CA THR A 146 8.10 -14.64 -6.46
C THR A 146 6.69 -14.91 -6.96
N LEU A 147 5.67 -14.71 -6.12
CA LEU A 147 4.28 -14.85 -6.50
C LEU A 147 3.89 -13.83 -7.58
N LYS A 148 4.35 -12.58 -7.48
CA LYS A 148 4.12 -11.56 -8.53
C LYS A 148 4.74 -11.94 -9.87
N LEU A 149 5.91 -12.58 -9.88
CA LEU A 149 6.50 -13.13 -11.10
C LEU A 149 5.69 -14.32 -11.64
N LEU A 150 5.19 -15.20 -10.77
CA LEU A 150 4.33 -16.32 -11.14
C LEU A 150 3.07 -15.85 -11.89
N ILE A 151 2.46 -14.73 -11.47
CA ILE A 151 1.30 -14.13 -12.16
C ILE A 151 1.60 -13.96 -13.65
N VAL A 152 2.77 -13.41 -13.97
CA VAL A 152 3.16 -13.09 -15.34
C VAL A 152 3.28 -14.35 -16.19
N PHE A 153 3.82 -15.43 -15.63
CA PHE A 153 3.86 -16.72 -16.31
C PHE A 153 2.44 -17.29 -16.53
N LEU A 154 1.57 -17.25 -15.51
CA LEU A 154 0.20 -17.73 -15.63
C LEU A 154 -0.62 -16.97 -16.69
N LEU A 155 -0.40 -15.65 -16.82
CA LEU A 155 -1.04 -14.82 -17.86
C LEU A 155 -0.68 -15.24 -19.29
N THR A 156 0.46 -15.91 -19.50
CA THR A 156 0.85 -16.41 -20.83
C THR A 156 0.20 -17.75 -21.20
N TRP A 157 -0.25 -18.52 -20.21
CA TRP A 157 -0.81 -19.87 -20.41
C TRP A 157 -2.34 -19.88 -20.46
N ILE A 158 -2.99 -18.93 -19.77
CA ILE A 158 -4.45 -18.89 -19.64
C ILE A 158 -5.06 -18.02 -20.73
N THR A 159 -6.07 -18.54 -21.43
CA THR A 159 -6.80 -17.88 -22.54
C THR A 159 -7.94 -16.97 -22.10
N PHE A 160 -8.16 -16.82 -20.79
CA PHE A 160 -9.13 -15.88 -20.22
C PHE A 160 -8.73 -14.41 -20.47
N ASP A 161 -9.66 -13.47 -20.27
CA ASP A 161 -9.35 -12.03 -20.32
C ASP A 161 -8.19 -11.72 -19.36
N LYS A 162 -7.04 -11.38 -19.96
CA LYS A 162 -5.78 -11.21 -19.23
C LYS A 162 -5.85 -10.06 -18.24
N LEU A 163 -6.63 -9.02 -18.53
CA LEU A 163 -6.78 -7.86 -17.66
C LEU A 163 -7.58 -8.23 -16.42
N LYS A 164 -8.72 -8.92 -16.59
CA LYS A 164 -9.51 -9.45 -15.46
C LYS A 164 -8.70 -10.43 -14.63
N LEU A 165 -8.02 -11.38 -15.28
CA LEU A 165 -7.17 -12.38 -14.62
C LEU A 165 -6.04 -11.75 -13.81
N TYR A 166 -5.39 -10.73 -14.35
CA TYR A 166 -4.31 -10.03 -13.67
C TYR A 166 -4.79 -9.36 -12.37
N GLY A 167 -5.94 -8.68 -12.40
CA GLY A 167 -6.54 -8.08 -11.20
C GLY A 167 -6.84 -9.10 -10.11
N ILE A 168 -7.43 -10.24 -10.47
CA ILE A 168 -7.76 -11.34 -9.55
C ILE A 168 -6.48 -11.94 -8.94
N LEU A 169 -5.50 -12.27 -9.78
CA LEU A 169 -4.25 -12.90 -9.34
C LEU A 169 -3.46 -11.95 -8.43
N TYR A 170 -3.41 -10.65 -8.76
CA TYR A 170 -2.76 -9.66 -7.92
C TYR A 170 -3.42 -9.56 -6.53
N PHE A 171 -4.75 -9.52 -6.49
CA PHE A 171 -5.49 -9.57 -5.23
C PHE A 171 -5.20 -10.85 -4.44
N CYS A 172 -5.16 -12.01 -5.09
CA CYS A 172 -4.82 -13.27 -4.45
C CYS A 172 -3.44 -13.23 -3.80
N VAL A 173 -2.43 -12.64 -4.47
CA VAL A 173 -1.10 -12.46 -3.87
C VAL A 173 -1.17 -11.58 -2.64
N VAL A 174 -1.82 -10.41 -2.72
CA VAL A 174 -1.98 -9.52 -1.56
C VAL A 174 -2.67 -10.23 -0.40
N PHE A 175 -3.72 -11.00 -0.69
CA PHE A 175 -4.45 -11.77 0.31
C PHE A 175 -3.60 -12.89 0.94
N ILE A 176 -2.86 -13.67 0.14
CA ILE A 176 -1.96 -14.72 0.62
C ILE A 176 -0.91 -14.14 1.57
N ILE A 177 -0.29 -13.02 1.19
CA ILE A 177 0.71 -12.34 2.01
C ILE A 177 0.10 -11.85 3.32
N ALA A 178 -1.09 -11.25 3.28
CA ALA A 178 -1.81 -10.82 4.49
C ALA A 178 -2.13 -12.00 5.42
N VAL A 179 -2.51 -13.16 4.85
CA VAL A 179 -2.76 -14.39 5.61
C VAL A 179 -1.48 -14.91 6.26
N ILE A 180 -0.36 -14.97 5.54
CA ILE A 180 0.94 -15.41 6.07
C ILE A 180 1.33 -14.55 7.28
N TYR A 181 1.27 -13.22 7.13
CA TYR A 181 1.58 -12.31 8.23
C TYR A 181 0.64 -12.50 9.42
N ARG A 182 -0.68 -12.63 9.18
CA ARG A 182 -1.67 -12.84 10.24
C ARG A 182 -1.46 -14.16 10.99
N ILE A 183 -1.14 -15.24 10.28
CA ILE A 183 -0.89 -16.55 10.90
C ILE A 183 0.39 -16.49 11.74
N TYR A 184 1.48 -15.95 11.17
CA TYR A 184 2.75 -15.83 11.86
C TYR A 184 2.63 -15.01 13.15
N THR A 185 2.02 -13.83 13.05
CA THR A 185 1.85 -12.92 14.18
C THR A 185 0.96 -13.50 15.27
N ARG A 186 -0.17 -14.13 14.92
CA ARG A 186 -1.04 -14.78 15.92
C ARG A 186 -0.41 -15.96 16.66
N ARG A 187 0.53 -16.66 16.03
CA ARG A 187 1.24 -17.78 16.67
C ARG A 187 2.37 -17.29 17.58
N ASN A 188 3.07 -16.23 17.20
CA ASN A 188 4.31 -15.82 17.88
C ASN A 188 4.13 -14.63 18.84
N PHE A 189 3.06 -13.85 18.71
CA PHE A 189 2.86 -12.60 19.46
C PHE A 189 1.50 -12.61 20.18
N GLN A 190 1.52 -12.58 21.52
CA GLN A 190 0.30 -12.69 22.33
C GLN A 190 -0.60 -11.46 22.25
N GLU A 191 -0.02 -10.29 22.02
CA GLU A 191 -0.68 -8.99 21.87
C GLU A 191 -1.58 -8.92 20.64
N THR A 192 -1.40 -9.83 19.68
CA THR A 192 -2.15 -9.86 18.42
C THR A 192 -3.52 -10.56 18.53
N LYS A 193 -3.83 -11.09 19.71
CA LYS A 193 -5.16 -11.61 20.03
C LYS A 193 -6.17 -10.47 20.03
N PHE A 194 -7.16 -10.60 19.15
CA PHE A 194 -8.15 -9.56 18.94
C PHE A 194 -8.98 -9.30 20.19
N GLU A 195 -9.09 -8.04 20.59
CA GLU A 195 -9.87 -7.55 21.71
C GLU A 195 -10.44 -6.17 21.38
N VAL A 196 -11.69 -5.92 21.77
CA VAL A 196 -12.29 -4.59 21.61
C VAL A 196 -11.83 -3.68 22.74
N VAL A 197 -10.93 -2.76 22.43
CA VAL A 197 -10.41 -1.79 23.38
C VAL A 197 -11.41 -0.66 23.55
N LYS A 198 -11.80 -0.36 24.80
CA LYS A 198 -12.75 0.72 25.16
C LYS A 198 -12.06 2.03 25.61
N ASP A 199 -10.75 2.14 25.46
CA ASP A 199 -9.97 3.30 25.88
C ASP A 199 -10.03 4.43 24.84
N LYS A 200 -10.98 5.36 25.01
CA LYS A 200 -11.16 6.53 24.14
C LYS A 200 -9.93 7.45 24.11
N LYS A 201 -9.14 7.52 25.18
CA LYS A 201 -7.95 8.37 25.25
C LYS A 201 -6.88 7.81 24.32
N LEU A 202 -6.68 6.49 24.32
CA LEU A 202 -5.76 5.81 23.42
C LEU A 202 -6.11 6.06 21.94
N TYR A 203 -7.38 5.90 21.54
CA TYR A 203 -7.80 6.21 20.17
C TYR A 203 -7.51 7.65 19.78
N LYS A 204 -7.81 8.61 20.66
CA LYS A 204 -7.54 10.03 20.39
C LYS A 204 -6.05 10.30 20.18
N THR A 205 -5.18 9.70 21.00
CA THR A 205 -3.73 9.82 20.86
C THR A 205 -3.24 9.24 19.54
N LEU A 206 -3.66 8.02 19.19
CA LEU A 206 -3.26 7.34 17.95
C LEU A 206 -3.73 8.10 16.70
N ILE A 207 -4.99 8.55 16.68
CA ILE A 207 -5.56 9.29 15.55
C ILE A 207 -4.93 10.67 15.43
N SER A 208 -4.73 11.40 16.54
CA SER A 208 -4.11 12.73 16.51
C SER A 208 -2.68 12.67 16.00
N TYR A 209 -1.89 11.69 16.45
CA TYR A 209 -0.53 11.50 15.97
C TYR A 209 -0.50 11.12 14.48
N SER A 210 -1.36 10.18 14.08
CA SER A 210 -1.48 9.78 12.67
C SER A 210 -1.93 10.94 11.78
N GLY A 211 -2.84 11.79 12.26
CA GLY A 211 -3.31 12.99 11.55
C GLY A 211 -2.21 14.04 11.38
N TRP A 212 -1.37 14.26 12.41
CA TRP A 212 -0.19 15.10 12.28
C TRP A 212 0.82 14.56 11.27
N ASN A 213 1.04 13.24 11.25
CA ASN A 213 1.90 12.60 10.26
C ASN A 213 1.32 12.70 8.84
N LEU A 214 -0.01 12.57 8.71
CA LEU A 214 -0.74 12.73 7.46
C LEU A 214 -0.52 14.13 6.87
N PHE A 215 -0.60 15.18 7.70
CA PHE A 215 -0.38 16.56 7.27
C PHE A 215 1.02 16.75 6.66
N GLY A 216 2.06 16.17 7.28
CA GLY A 216 3.42 16.18 6.74
C GLY A 216 3.53 15.48 5.38
N ASN A 217 2.90 14.30 5.22
CA ASN A 217 2.90 13.57 3.96
C ASN A 217 2.14 14.34 2.86
N ILE A 218 0.99 14.95 3.19
CA ILE A 218 0.23 15.78 2.24
C ILE A 218 1.07 16.98 1.81
N ALA A 219 1.76 17.66 2.73
CA ALA A 219 2.64 18.77 2.38
C ALA A 219 3.77 18.35 1.42
N ALA A 220 4.38 17.17 1.63
CA ALA A 220 5.40 16.63 0.74
C ALA A 220 4.84 16.32 -0.66
N VAL A 221 3.65 15.72 -0.74
CA VAL A 221 2.97 15.43 -2.02
C VAL A 221 2.58 16.73 -2.72
N ALA A 222 1.97 17.68 -2.00
CA ALA A 222 1.58 18.98 -2.52
C ALA A 222 2.80 19.76 -3.05
N LYS A 223 3.93 19.73 -2.35
CA LYS A 223 5.20 20.28 -2.85
C LYS A 223 5.65 19.57 -4.12
N GLY A 224 5.67 18.24 -4.14
CA GLY A 224 6.11 17.46 -5.30
C GLY A 224 5.30 17.78 -6.55
N GLN A 225 3.98 17.59 -6.44
CA GLN A 225 3.04 17.78 -7.54
C GLN A 225 2.86 19.27 -7.90
N GLY A 226 2.80 20.16 -6.91
CA GLY A 226 2.70 21.60 -7.14
C GLY A 226 3.87 22.13 -7.97
N VAL A 227 5.10 21.72 -7.67
CA VAL A 227 6.25 22.13 -8.48
C VAL A 227 6.20 21.49 -9.88
N ASN A 228 5.65 20.28 -10.05
CA ASN A 228 5.50 19.68 -11.40
C ASN A 228 4.52 20.49 -12.26
N ILE A 229 3.41 20.94 -11.66
CA ILE A 229 2.42 21.80 -12.32
C ILE A 229 3.05 23.14 -12.70
N LEU A 230 3.76 23.80 -11.77
CA LEU A 230 4.44 25.06 -12.05
C LEU A 230 5.47 24.93 -13.17
N LEU A 231 6.31 23.89 -13.13
CA LEU A 231 7.31 23.68 -14.19
C LEU A 231 6.66 23.43 -15.55
N ASN A 232 5.54 22.70 -15.60
CA ASN A 232 4.81 22.47 -16.84
C ASN A 232 4.22 23.77 -17.42
N ILE A 233 3.69 24.66 -16.57
CA ILE A 233 3.11 25.95 -16.99
C ILE A 233 4.20 26.90 -17.50
N PHE A 234 5.33 27.02 -16.79
CA PHE A 234 6.35 28.03 -17.09
C PHE A 234 7.41 27.59 -18.10
N TYR A 235 7.75 26.30 -18.15
CA TYR A 235 8.87 25.79 -18.96
C TYR A 235 8.47 24.67 -19.92
N GLY A 236 7.19 24.31 -19.93
CA GLY A 236 6.64 23.31 -20.84
C GLY A 236 7.08 21.87 -20.53
N PRO A 237 6.73 20.93 -21.43
CA PRO A 237 6.84 19.49 -21.17
C PRO A 237 8.28 18.97 -21.07
N ILE A 238 9.25 19.62 -21.72
CA ILE A 238 10.65 19.15 -21.79
C ILE A 238 11.31 19.19 -20.40
N VAL A 239 11.18 20.31 -19.69
CA VAL A 239 11.74 20.46 -18.33
C VAL A 239 11.01 19.54 -17.35
N ASN A 240 9.70 19.35 -17.52
CA ASN A 240 8.91 18.44 -16.70
C ASN A 240 9.32 16.97 -16.93
N ALA A 241 9.61 16.58 -18.17
CA ALA A 241 10.12 15.24 -18.51
C ALA A 241 11.50 14.97 -17.89
N ALA A 242 12.42 15.95 -17.98
CA ALA A 242 13.74 15.85 -17.34
C ALA A 242 13.62 15.68 -15.82
N ARG A 243 12.74 16.45 -15.17
CA ARG A 243 12.45 16.29 -13.75
C ARG A 243 11.82 14.94 -13.42
N GLY A 244 10.94 14.43 -14.29
CA GLY A 244 10.34 13.10 -14.13
C GLY A 244 11.40 11.99 -14.07
N ILE A 245 12.44 12.07 -14.91
CA ILE A 245 13.58 11.13 -14.87
C ILE A 245 14.37 11.31 -13.57
N ALA A 246 14.68 12.55 -13.18
CA ALA A 246 15.39 12.83 -11.92
C ALA A 246 14.62 12.31 -10.69
N MET A 247 13.29 12.47 -10.67
CA MET A 247 12.44 11.97 -9.60
C MET A 247 12.40 10.44 -9.53
N GLN A 248 12.52 9.73 -10.65
CA GLN A 248 12.65 8.26 -10.63
C GLN A 248 13.95 7.82 -9.97
N VAL A 249 15.07 8.48 -10.28
CA VAL A 249 16.37 8.22 -9.62
C VAL A 249 16.28 8.55 -8.12
N GLN A 250 15.70 9.70 -7.76
CA GLN A 250 15.50 10.07 -6.37
C GLN A 250 14.63 9.05 -5.62
N ALA A 251 13.56 8.55 -6.23
CA ALA A 251 12.69 7.53 -5.65
C ALA A 251 13.44 6.20 -5.41
N ALA A 252 14.30 5.81 -6.35
CA ALA A 252 15.18 4.64 -6.21
C ALA A 252 16.11 4.77 -4.99
N VAL A 253 16.81 5.91 -4.88
CA VAL A 253 17.72 6.19 -3.76
C VAL A 253 16.97 6.27 -2.44
N ASN A 254 15.82 6.96 -2.41
CA ASN A 254 15.00 7.08 -1.20
C ASN A 254 14.43 5.72 -0.76
N SER A 255 14.07 4.85 -1.71
CA SER A 255 13.63 3.49 -1.37
C SER A 255 14.75 2.71 -0.69
N PHE A 256 15.99 2.80 -1.19
CA PHE A 256 17.14 2.19 -0.54
C PHE A 256 17.36 2.74 0.88
N VAL A 257 17.37 4.07 1.05
CA VAL A 257 17.54 4.72 2.36
C VAL A 257 16.41 4.32 3.33
N SER A 258 15.16 4.32 2.87
CA SER A 258 14.00 3.97 3.69
C SER A 258 14.04 2.52 4.16
N ASN A 259 14.47 1.59 3.30
CA ASN A 259 14.63 0.18 3.68
C ASN A 259 15.72 0.01 4.75
N PHE A 260 16.84 0.74 4.64
CA PHE A 260 17.88 0.72 5.66
C PHE A 260 17.39 1.33 6.98
N GLN A 261 16.72 2.48 6.93
CA GLN A 261 16.12 3.12 8.10
C GLN A 261 15.09 2.22 8.79
N MET A 262 14.29 1.47 8.04
CA MET A 262 13.30 0.56 8.60
C MET A 262 13.92 -0.50 9.51
N ALA A 263 15.15 -0.95 9.21
CA ALA A 263 15.88 -1.90 10.06
C ALA A 263 16.44 -1.27 11.34
N VAL A 264 16.74 0.03 11.33
CA VAL A 264 17.36 0.74 12.47
C VAL A 264 16.31 1.43 13.38
N ASN A 265 15.21 1.91 12.80
CA ASN A 265 14.17 2.67 13.50
C ASN A 265 13.63 2.00 14.78
N PRO A 266 13.41 0.67 14.84
CA PRO A 266 12.94 0.03 16.07
C PRO A 266 13.84 0.24 17.28
N GLN A 267 15.16 0.38 17.08
CA GLN A 267 16.15 0.49 18.17
C GLN A 267 16.35 1.91 18.69
N ILE A 268 15.98 2.92 17.89
CA ILE A 268 16.18 4.34 18.23
C ILE A 268 15.03 4.87 19.10
N ILE A 269 13.85 4.28 18.97
CA ILE A 269 12.59 4.74 19.59
C ILE A 269 12.41 4.04 20.93
#